data_AF-G7GL99-F1
#
_entry.id   AF-G7GL99-F1
#
_cell.length_a   1.000
_cell.length_b   1.000
_cell.length_c   1.000
_cell.angle_alpha   90.00
_cell.angle_beta   90.00
_cell.angle_gamma   90.00
#
_symmetry.space_group_name_H-M   'P 1'
#
loop_
_entity.id
_entity.type
_entity.pdbx_description
1 polymer ?
#
loop_
_entity_poly.entity_id
_entity_poly.type
_entity_poly.pdbx_seq_one_letter_code
_entity_poly.pdbx_strand_id
1 'polypeptide(L)' 'MAKWLIDLDDELLAAAQRELHTSSASETVNAALKNVAAIAARARQIDWLSQGGLAEHAAPQ' A
#
# COMPACT_ATOMS: atom_id res chain seq x y z
N MET A 1 1.79 -16.71 -10.04
CA MET A 1 2.37 -16.13 -8.81
C MET A 1 3.36 -17.11 -8.22
N ALA A 2 4.49 -16.61 -7.69
CA ALA A 2 5.40 -17.43 -6.90
C ALA A 2 4.73 -17.84 -5.59
N LYS A 3 5.00 -19.07 -5.11
CA LYS A 3 4.50 -19.57 -3.82
C LYS A 3 5.61 -19.43 -2.79
N TRP A 4 5.27 -18.85 -1.65
CA TRP A 4 6.18 -18.60 -0.54
C TRP A 4 5.62 -19.33 0.68
N LEU A 5 6.49 -20.02 1.41
CA LEU A 5 6.18 -20.55 2.74
C LEU A 5 6.70 -19.51 3.74
N ILE A 6 5.80 -18.94 4.53
CA ILE A 6 6.11 -17.95 5.56
C ILE A 6 5.31 -18.30 6.81
N ASP A 7 5.91 -18.10 7.98
CA ASP A 7 5.18 -18.16 9.23
C ASP A 7 4.42 -16.85 9.43
N LEU A 8 3.13 -16.96 9.72
CA LEU A 8 2.25 -15.83 10.00
C LEU A 8 1.68 -16.00 11.40
N ASP A 9 1.60 -14.88 12.11
CA ASP A 9 0.85 -14.83 13.35
C ASP A 9 -0.65 -14.83 13.02
N ASP A 10 -1.37 -15.83 13.52
CA ASP A 10 -2.79 -16.05 13.22
C ASP A 10 -3.68 -14.94 13.79
N GLU A 11 -3.31 -14.32 14.91
CA GLU A 11 -4.07 -13.23 15.50
C GLU A 11 -3.91 -11.95 14.68
N LEU A 12 -2.68 -11.65 14.24
CA LEU A 12 -2.42 -10.53 13.33
C LEU A 12 -3.09 -10.76 11.98
N LEU A 13 -3.07 -12.00 11.47
CA LEU A 13 -3.74 -12.34 10.22
C LEU A 13 -5.25 -12.15 10.35
N ALA A 14 -5.87 -12.62 11.44
CA ALA A 14 -7.30 -12.46 11.68
C ALA A 14 -7.69 -10.98 11.85
N ALA A 15 -6.86 -10.17 12.50
CA ALA A 15 -7.06 -8.73 12.58
C ALA A 15 -7.02 -8.08 11.18
N ALA A 16 -5.98 -8.37 10.40
CA ALA A 16 -5.85 -7.84 9.03
C ALA A 16 -6.97 -8.33 8.11
N GLN A 17 -7.45 -9.56 8.26
CA GLN A 17 -8.57 -10.09 7.48
C GLN A 17 -9.86 -9.32 7.71
N ARG A 18 -10.15 -8.95 8.96
CA ARG A 18 -11.32 -8.14 9.31
C ARG A 18 -11.24 -6.74 8.71
N GLU A 19 -10.11 -6.06 8.88
CA GLU A 19 -9.90 -4.71 8.36
C GLU A 19 -9.91 -4.66 6.83
N LEU A 20 -9.25 -5.62 6.19
CA LEU A 20 -9.12 -5.69 4.73
C LEU A 20 -10.29 -6.40 4.05
N HIS A 21 -11.25 -6.94 4.82
CA HIS A 21 -12.39 -7.71 4.33
C HIS A 21 -11.95 -8.89 3.43
N THR A 22 -10.96 -9.65 3.88
CA THR A 22 -10.37 -10.78 3.13
C THR A 22 -10.60 -12.10 3.85
N SER A 23 -10.61 -13.19 3.09
CA SER A 23 -10.97 -14.53 3.61
C SER A 23 -9.81 -15.52 3.59
N SER A 24 -8.69 -15.21 2.92
CA SER A 24 -7.52 -16.10 2.86
C SER A 24 -6.22 -15.35 3.12
N ALA A 25 -5.21 -16.03 3.70
CA ALA A 25 -3.90 -15.43 3.98
C ALA A 25 -3.25 -14.81 2.74
N SER A 26 -3.34 -15.50 1.59
CA SER A 26 -2.82 -14.98 0.32
C SER A 26 -3.53 -13.70 -0.11
N GLU A 27 -4.85 -13.65 0.02
CA GLU A 27 -5.64 -12.46 -0.30
C GLU A 27 -5.28 -11.30 0.63
N THR A 28 -5.19 -11.55 1.94
CA THR A 28 -4.83 -10.56 2.96
C THR A 28 -3.44 -9.99 2.69
N VAL A 29 -2.44 -10.84 2.47
CA VAL A 29 -1.05 -10.41 2.19
C VAL A 29 -1.01 -9.59 0.90
N ASN A 30 -1.66 -10.03 -0.17
CA ASN A 30 -1.69 -9.28 -1.42
C ASN A 30 -2.38 -7.93 -1.27
N ALA A 31 -3.49 -7.85 -0.54
CA ALA A 31 -4.20 -6.61 -0.26
C ALA A 31 -3.36 -5.66 0.61
N ALA A 32 -2.71 -6.18 1.65
CA ALA A 32 -1.82 -5.40 2.51
C ALA A 32 -0.64 -4.80 1.73
N LEU A 33 0.03 -5.61 0.89
CA LEU A 33 1.14 -5.15 0.05
C LEU A 33 0.70 -4.04 -0.91
N LYS A 34 -0.48 -4.18 -1.54
CA LYS A 34 -1.04 -3.13 -2.41
C LYS A 34 -1.35 -1.85 -1.64
N ASN A 35 -1.94 -1.96 -0.45
CA ASN A 35 -2.26 -0.81 0.40
C ASN A 35 -1.00 -0.06 0.84
N VAL A 36 0.03 -0.75 1.30
CA VAL A 36 1.29 -0.12 1.70
C VAL A 36 1.96 0.58 0.51
N ALA A 37 1.97 -0.05 -0.67
CA ALA A 37 2.50 0.56 -1.88
C ALA A 37 1.74 1.84 -2.27
N ALA A 38 0.41 1.82 -2.19
CA ALA A 38 -0.44 2.97 -2.47
C ALA A 38 -0.21 4.12 -1.46
N ILE A 39 -0.10 3.81 -0.17
CA ILE A 39 0.22 4.78 0.88
C ILE A 39 1.57 5.44 0.61
N ALA A 40 2.60 4.64 0.31
CA ALA A 40 3.93 5.16 0.01
C ALA A 40 3.95 6.03 -1.25
N ALA A 41 3.22 5.63 -2.31
CA ALA A 41 3.08 6.45 -3.52
C ALA A 41 2.38 7.78 -3.22
N ARG A 42 1.31 7.75 -2.41
CA ARG A 42 0.59 8.96 -2.01
C ARG A 42 1.45 9.90 -1.17
N ALA A 43 2.24 9.36 -0.24
CA ALA A 43 3.15 10.15 0.57
C ALA A 43 4.19 10.87 -0.30
N ARG A 44 4.83 10.16 -1.25
CA ARG A 44 5.75 10.78 -2.23
C ARG A 44 5.08 11.86 -3.08
N GLN A 45 3.85 11.61 -3.52
CA GLN A 45 3.11 12.59 -4.31
C GLN A 45 2.82 13.86 -3.50
N ILE A 46 2.40 13.72 -2.24
CA ILE A 46 2.16 14.87 -1.36
C ILE A 46 3.45 15.62 -1.10
N ASP A 47 4.54 14.92 -0.80
CA ASP A 47 5.86 15.53 -0.58
C ASP A 47 6.33 16.34 -1.80
N TRP A 48 6.20 15.78 -3.01
CA TRP A 48 6.49 16.49 -4.25
C TRP A 48 5.62 17.73 -4.46
N LEU A 49 4.31 17.65 -4.15
CA LEU A 49 3.40 18.81 -4.21
C LEU A 49 3.83 19.90 -3.21
N SER A 50 4.18 19.52 -1.99
CA SER A 50 4.62 20.43 -0.92
C SER A 50 5.95 21.11 -1.22
N GLN A 51 6.83 20.48 -1.99
CA GLN A 51 8.11 21.04 -2.43
C GLN A 51 7.99 21.99 -3.63
N GLY A 52 6.78 22.32 -4.07
CA GLY A 52 6.56 23.28 -5.16
C GLY A 52 6.49 22.64 -6.55
N GLY A 53 6.38 21.31 -6.65
CA GLY A 53 6.24 20.62 -7.94
C GLY A 53 5.05 21.06 -8.78
N LEU A 54 4.02 21.65 -8.17
CA LEU A 54 2.91 22.28 -8.92
C LEU A 54 3.34 23.52 -9.71
N ALA A 55 4.32 24.30 -9.20
CA ALA A 55 4.83 25.49 -9.88
C ALA A 55 5.70 25.13 -11.09
N GLU A 56 6.40 23.99 -11.05
CA GLU A 56 7.18 23.45 -12.18
C GLU A 56 6.29 23.01 -13.36
N HIS A 57 5.07 22.53 -13.11
CA HIS A 57 4.12 22.14 -14.17
C HIS A 57 3.15 23.25 -14.60
N ALA A 58 3.05 24.34 -13.83
CA ALA A 58 2.19 25.48 -14.15
C ALA A 58 2.86 26.52 -15.07
N ALA A 59 4.17 26.39 -15.33
CA ALA A 59 4.85 27.20 -16.34
C ALA A 59 4.47 26.69 -17.74
N PRO A 60 3.83 27.51 -18.61
CA PRO A 60 3.61 27.14 -20.00
C PRO A 60 4.97 26.98 -20.71
N GLN A 61 5.05 25.96 -21.56
CA GLN A 61 6.18 25.71 -22.46
C GLN A 61 6.10 26.64 -23.67
#